data_AF-A0A2W1AL11-F1
#
_entry.id   AF-A0A2W1AL11-F1
#
_cell.length_a   1.000
_cell.length_b   1.000
_cell.length_c   1.000
_cell.angle_alpha   90.00
_cell.angle_beta   90.00
_cell.angle_gamma   90.00
#
_symmetry.space_group_name_H-M   'P 1'
#
loop_
_entity.id
_entity.type
_entity.pdbx_description
1 polymer ?
#
loop_
_entity_poly.entity_id
_entity_poly.type
_entity_poly.pdbx_seq_one_letter_code
_entity_poly.pdbx_strand_id
1 'polypeptide(L)' 'MKSNDHDREKEIMWDLVNLHFNNMISDDQVGKVKESIAGILTDANEIRSTTLDDSFPLLNSYQPFRGDANE' A
#
# COMPACT_ATOMS: atom_id res chain seq x y z
N MET A 1 -19.38 3.35 9.17
CA MET A 1 -18.84 3.44 7.81
C MET A 1 -17.55 2.63 7.78
N LYS A 2 -17.56 1.36 7.33
CA LYS A 2 -16.33 0.51 7.36
C LYS A 2 -16.23 -0.55 6.25
N SER A 3 -17.34 -1.03 5.68
CA SER A 3 -17.28 -2.13 4.68
C SER A 3 -17.21 -1.65 3.23
N ASN A 4 -17.81 -0.50 2.87
CA ASN A 4 -17.81 -0.03 1.48
C ASN A 4 -16.47 0.57 1.01
N ASP A 5 -15.56 0.91 1.91
CA ASP A 5 -14.30 1.58 1.53
C ASP A 5 -13.28 0.58 0.94
N HIS A 6 -13.23 -0.65 1.45
CA HIS A 6 -12.30 -1.69 0.95
C HIS A 6 -12.64 -2.18 -0.44
N ASP A 7 -13.93 -2.42 -0.71
CA ASP A 7 -14.33 -2.87 -2.05
C ASP A 7 -14.16 -1.73 -3.07
N ARG A 8 -14.34 -0.49 -2.63
CA ARG A 8 -14.07 0.69 -3.46
C ARG A 8 -12.57 0.92 -3.72
N GLU A 9 -11.69 0.69 -2.75
CA GLU A 9 -10.24 0.74 -2.96
C GLU A 9 -9.80 -0.33 -3.99
N LYS A 10 -10.36 -1.55 -3.94
CA LYS A 10 -10.09 -2.60 -4.94
C LYS A 10 -10.54 -2.21 -6.34
N GLU A 11 -11.74 -1.62 -6.46
CA GLU A 11 -12.27 -1.14 -7.74
C GLU A 11 -11.39 -0.02 -8.32
N ILE A 12 -11.01 0.98 -7.52
CA ILE A 12 -10.13 2.08 -7.97
C ILE A 12 -8.78 1.54 -8.47
N MET A 13 -8.17 0.61 -7.73
CA MET A 13 -6.89 0.01 -8.12
C MET A 13 -7.04 -0.82 -9.40
N TRP A 14 -8.13 -1.56 -9.55
CA TRP A 14 -8.42 -2.30 -10.77
C TRP A 14 -8.63 -1.36 -11.97
N ASP A 15 -9.39 -0.28 -11.80
CA ASP A 15 -9.65 0.70 -12.85
C ASP A 15 -8.35 1.33 -13.36
N LEU A 16 -7.42 1.66 -12.46
CA LEU A 16 -6.10 2.18 -12.83
C LEU A 16 -5.26 1.17 -13.61
N VAL A 17 -5.25 -0.09 -13.18
CA VAL A 17 -4.54 -1.16 -13.89
C VAL A 17 -5.16 -1.39 -15.27
N ASN A 18 -6.49 -1.45 -15.34
CA ASN A 18 -7.21 -1.65 -16.59
C ASN A 18 -7.01 -0.48 -17.56
N LEU A 19 -6.98 0.76 -17.06
CA LEU A 19 -6.73 1.96 -17.85
C LEU A 19 -5.37 1.93 -18.55
N HIS A 20 -4.33 1.43 -17.87
CA HIS A 20 -2.95 1.51 -18.36
C HIS A 20 -2.43 0.22 -18.99
N PHE A 21 -2.97 -0.94 -18.59
CA PHE A 21 -2.37 -2.24 -18.92
C PHE A 21 -3.37 -3.25 -19.51
N ASN A 22 -4.62 -2.87 -19.81
CA ASN A 22 -5.63 -3.72 -20.47
C ASN A 22 -5.02 -4.56 -21.61
N ASN A 23 -4.36 -3.91 -22.58
CA ASN A 23 -3.82 -4.60 -23.76
C ASN A 23 -2.64 -5.54 -23.46
N MET A 24 -2.13 -5.53 -22.22
CA MET A 24 -1.01 -6.35 -21.76
C MET A 24 -1.43 -7.48 -20.82
N ILE A 25 -2.71 -7.51 -20.41
CA ILE A 25 -3.27 -8.50 -19.50
C ILE A 25 -4.19 -9.41 -20.32
N SER A 26 -3.88 -10.70 -20.35
CA SER A 26 -4.79 -11.69 -20.96
C SER A 26 -5.97 -12.00 -20.03
N ASP A 27 -7.08 -12.50 -20.59
CA ASP A 27 -8.29 -12.81 -19.82
C ASP A 27 -8.03 -13.77 -18.65
N ASP A 28 -7.12 -14.74 -18.80
CA ASP A 28 -6.72 -15.67 -17.74
C ASP A 28 -5.85 -15.03 -16.65
N GLN A 29 -5.26 -13.86 -16.93
CA GLN A 29 -4.48 -13.08 -15.96
C GLN A 29 -5.34 -12.07 -15.18
N VAL A 30 -6.49 -11.65 -15.69
CA VAL A 30 -7.40 -10.70 -15.03
C VAL A 30 -7.72 -11.11 -13.60
N GLY A 31 -8.06 -12.39 -13.39
CA GLY A 31 -8.36 -12.93 -12.06
C GLY A 31 -7.16 -12.82 -11.09
N LYS A 32 -5.97 -13.18 -11.56
CA LYS A 32 -4.72 -13.15 -10.77
C LYS A 32 -4.32 -11.73 -10.38
N VAL A 33 -4.52 -10.77 -11.27
CA VAL A 33 -4.24 -9.36 -11.00
C VAL A 33 -5.20 -8.81 -9.95
N LYS A 34 -6.50 -9.10 -10.07
CA LYS A 34 -7.49 -8.69 -9.06
C LYS A 34 -7.20 -9.30 -7.68
N GLU A 35 -6.80 -10.58 -7.63
CA GLU A 35 -6.40 -11.25 -6.40
C GLU A 35 -5.15 -10.59 -5.78
N SER A 36 -4.16 -10.26 -6.61
CA SER A 36 -2.94 -9.58 -6.17
C SER A 36 -3.23 -8.19 -5.60
N ILE A 37 -4.12 -7.41 -6.23
CA ILE A 37 -4.60 -6.11 -5.72
C ILE A 37 -5.24 -6.29 -4.33
N ALA A 38 -6.11 -7.28 -4.17
CA ALA A 38 -6.77 -7.54 -2.89
C ALA A 38 -5.77 -7.92 -1.78
N GLY A 39 -4.75 -8.72 -2.11
CA GLY A 39 -3.66 -9.06 -1.19
C GLY A 39 -2.90 -7.81 -0.72
N ILE A 40 -2.42 -6.99 -1.66
CA ILE A 40 -1.68 -5.75 -1.35
C ILE A 40 -2.51 -4.81 -0.46
N LEU A 41 -3.79 -4.64 -0.76
CA LEU A 41 -4.67 -3.80 0.05
C LEU A 41 -4.87 -4.39 1.45
N THR A 42 -4.94 -5.70 1.59
CA THR A 42 -5.05 -6.37 2.90
C THR A 42 -3.80 -6.09 3.73
N ASP A 43 -2.61 -6.35 3.18
CA ASP A 43 -1.33 -6.12 3.86
C ASP A 43 -1.17 -4.64 4.27
N ALA A 44 -1.50 -3.72 3.35
CA ALA A 44 -1.45 -2.28 3.63
C ALA A 44 -2.43 -1.88 4.75
N ASN A 45 -3.61 -2.49 4.82
CA ASN A 45 -4.57 -2.25 5.89
C ASN A 45 -4.10 -2.76 7.23
N GLU A 46 -3.43 -3.92 7.28
CA GLU A 46 -2.83 -4.44 8.50
C GLU A 46 -1.74 -3.49 9.03
N ILE A 47 -0.88 -2.98 8.14
CA ILE A 47 0.13 -1.98 8.49
C ILE A 47 -0.53 -0.69 9.01
N ARG A 48 -1.54 -0.16 8.31
CA ARG A 48 -2.27 1.06 8.74
C ARG A 48 -2.98 0.88 10.08
N SER A 49 -3.46 -0.33 10.36
CA SER A 49 -4.20 -0.65 11.59
C SER A 49 -3.27 -1.00 12.76
N THR A 50 -2.00 -1.25 12.48
CA THR A 50 -0.99 -1.48 13.51
C THR A 50 -0.80 -0.18 14.29
N THR A 51 -1.23 -0.16 15.54
CA THR A 51 -0.82 0.88 16.49
C THR A 51 0.68 0.77 16.69
N LEU A 52 1.42 1.80 16.28
CA LEU A 52 2.78 1.99 16.73
C LEU A 52 2.72 2.07 18.26
N ASP A 53 3.36 1.14 18.95
CA ASP A 53 3.55 1.20 20.39
C ASP A 53 4.21 2.55 20.76
N ASP A 54 3.91 3.09 21.94
CA ASP A 54 4.46 4.36 22.43
C ASP A 54 6.01 4.34 22.53
N SER A 55 6.61 3.15 22.40
CA SER A 55 8.05 2.92 22.26
C SER A 55 8.61 3.24 20.87
N PHE A 56 7.76 3.45 19.85
CA PHE A 56 8.20 3.78 18.50
C PHE A 56 8.71 5.23 18.48
N PRO A 57 9.97 5.46 18.07
CA PRO A 57 10.52 6.81 18.05
C PRO A 57 9.68 7.68 17.11
N LEU A 58 9.24 8.83 17.61
CA LEU A 58 8.57 9.84 16.79
C LEU A 58 9.45 10.13 15.57
N LEU A 59 8.87 10.16 14.36
CA LEU A 59 9.61 10.45 13.11
C LEU A 59 10.50 11.71 13.19
N ASN A 60 10.18 12.65 14.09
CA ASN A 60 10.94 13.86 14.34
C ASN A 60 12.18 13.69 15.26
N SER A 61 12.41 12.50 15.84
CA SER A 61 13.63 12.21 16.61
C SER A 61 14.74 11.60 15.76
N TYR A 62 14.46 11.25 14.50
CA TYR A 62 15.51 11.01 13.51
C TYR A 62 16.08 12.36 13.08
N GLN A 63 16.96 12.94 13.91
CA GLN A 63 17.98 13.82 13.35
C GLN A 63 18.90 12.91 12.52
N PRO A 64 19.04 13.14 11.20
CA PRO A 64 20.13 12.49 10.49
C PRO A 64 21.40 12.86 11.25
N PHE A 65 22.18 11.84 11.62
CA PHE A 65 23.52 12.03 12.16
C PHE A 65 24.24 12.93 11.15
N ARG A 66 24.33 14.23 11.44
CA ARG A 66 25.30 15.09 10.79
C ARG A 66 26.61 14.63 11.40
N GLY A 67 27.22 13.60 10.80
CA GLY A 67 28.63 13.34 11.02
C GLY A 67 29.32 14.68 10.83
N ASP A 68 29.98 15.16 11.88
CA ASP A 68 30.73 16.40 11.80
C ASP A 68 31.67 16.28 10.61
N ALA A 69 31.70 17.27 9.73
CA ALA A 69 32.54 17.24 8.53
C ALA A 69 34.05 17.36 8.85
N ASN A 70 34.42 17.20 10.12
CA ASN A 70 35.73 17.52 10.70
C ASN A 70 36.26 16.40 11.63
N GLU A 71 35.96 15.13 11.37
CA GLU A 71 36.77 14.00 11.89
C GLU A 71 37.69 13.42 10.80
#